data_AF-A0A919HX21-F1
#
_entry.id   AF-A0A919HX21-F1
#
_cell.length_a   1.000
_cell.length_b   1.000
_cell.length_c   1.000
_cell.angle_alpha   90.00
_cell.angle_beta   90.00
_cell.angle_gamma   90.00
#
_symmetry.space_group_name_H-M   'P 1'
#
loop_
_entity.id
_entity.type
_entity.pdbx_description
1 polymer ?
#
loop_
_entity_poly.entity_id
_entity_poly.type
_entity_poly.pdbx_seq_one_letter_code
_entity_poly.pdbx_strand_id
1 'polypeptide(L)'
;MQTIIDAWFVQGMIKATSDAWLKGWDERNGGNLTLRLDEADIEPYAADFHAQPRYIALSQPMPTPPTSRLSSLAPANSSVTSSSTRPLTSAW
;
A
#
# COMPACT_ATOMS: atom_id res chain seq x y z
N MET A 1 -23.26 5.26 6.27
CA MET A 1 -21.96 5.96 6.38
C MET A 1 -20.89 4.92 6.09
N GLN A 2 -20.11 5.09 5.02
CA GLN A 2 -19.02 4.15 4.70
C GLN A 2 -17.81 4.53 5.54
N THR A 3 -17.14 3.55 6.14
CA THR A 3 -15.91 3.78 6.91
C THR A 3 -14.70 3.53 6.00
N ILE A 4 -13.53 4.07 6.35
CA ILE A 4 -12.29 3.76 5.61
C ILE A 4 -11.98 2.25 5.55
N ILE A 5 -12.47 1.47 6.51
CA ILE A 5 -12.30 0.01 6.54
C ILE A 5 -13.02 -0.66 5.35
N ASP A 6 -14.12 -0.08 4.90
CA ASP A 6 -14.90 -0.59 3.76
C ASP A 6 -14.35 -0.11 2.40
N ALA A 7 -13.35 0.77 2.40
CA ALA A 7 -12.77 1.31 1.18
C ALA A 7 -12.09 0.23 0.32
N TRP A 8 -12.13 0.41 -1.00
CA TRP A 8 -11.64 -0.60 -1.97
C TRP A 8 -10.17 -0.97 -1.74
N PHE A 9 -9.33 0.01 -1.36
CA PHE A 9 -7.90 -0.22 -1.14
C PHE A 9 -7.64 -0.93 0.19
N VAL A 10 -8.41 -0.68 1.25
CA VAL A 10 -8.26 -1.41 2.53
C VAL A 10 -8.71 -2.85 2.36
N GLN A 11 -9.87 -3.07 1.74
CA GLN A 11 -10.36 -4.43 1.42
C GLN A 11 -9.40 -5.16 0.48
N GLY A 12 -8.82 -4.46 -0.51
CA GLY A 12 -7.78 -5.00 -1.38
C GLY A 12 -6.54 -5.46 -0.64
N MET A 13 -6.05 -4.66 0.33
CA MET A 13 -4.90 -5.01 1.17
C MET A 13 -5.20 -6.22 2.08
N ILE A 14 -6.40 -6.26 2.68
CA ILE A 14 -6.85 -7.41 3.49
C ILE A 14 -6.87 -8.68 2.65
N LYS A 15 -7.46 -8.62 1.44
CA LYS A 15 -7.53 -9.77 0.54
C LYS A 15 -6.14 -10.25 0.13
N ALA A 16 -5.28 -9.34 -0.31
CA ALA A 16 -3.93 -9.70 -0.80
C ALA A 16 -3.08 -10.36 0.30
N THR A 17 -3.09 -9.81 1.51
CA THR A 17 -2.35 -10.36 2.65
C THR A 17 -2.94 -11.68 3.15
N SER A 18 -4.28 -11.80 3.18
CA SER A 18 -4.96 -13.05 3.54
C SER A 18 -4.65 -14.17 2.54
N ASP A 19 -4.69 -13.87 1.24
CA ASP A 19 -4.37 -14.84 0.19
C ASP A 19 -2.90 -15.28 0.27
N ALA A 20 -1.97 -14.38 0.56
CA ALA A 20 -0.55 -14.72 0.71
C ALA A 20 -0.30 -15.60 1.95
N TRP A 21 -0.96 -15.28 3.07
CA TRP A 21 -0.94 -16.11 4.27
C TRP A 21 -1.48 -17.52 4.01
N LEU A 22 -2.68 -17.64 3.40
CA LEU A 22 -3.32 -18.94 3.13
C LEU A 22 -2.51 -19.82 2.17
N LYS A 23 -1.68 -19.21 1.31
CA LYS A 23 -0.73 -19.92 0.45
C LYS A 23 0.57 -20.32 1.16
N GLY A 24 0.76 -19.90 2.41
CA GLY A 24 1.98 -20.14 3.19
C GLY A 24 3.18 -19.31 2.71
N TRP A 25 2.96 -18.18 2.04
CA TRP A 25 4.04 -17.35 1.51
C TRP A 25 4.63 -16.40 2.56
N ASP A 26 3.80 -15.95 3.50
CA ASP A 26 4.13 -14.89 4.46
C ASP A 26 4.05 -15.40 5.90
N GLU A 27 4.99 -16.26 6.32
CA GLU A 27 5.03 -16.77 7.69
C GLU A 27 5.41 -15.70 8.72
N ARG A 28 4.82 -15.78 9.93
CA ARG A 28 5.06 -14.83 11.05
C ARG A 28 4.77 -13.37 10.65
N ASN A 29 5.78 -12.51 10.69
CA ASN A 29 5.74 -11.11 10.23
C ASN A 29 6.49 -10.93 8.90
N GLY A 30 6.69 -12.02 8.16
CA GLY A 30 7.22 -12.01 6.81
C GLY A 30 6.21 -11.42 5.82
N GLY A 31 6.72 -10.90 4.71
CA GLY A 31 5.92 -10.24 3.69
C GLY A 31 5.73 -8.75 3.94
N ASN A 32 5.91 -7.94 2.90
CA ASN A 32 5.55 -6.53 2.90
C ASN A 32 4.70 -6.23 1.66
N LEU A 33 3.76 -5.30 1.83
CA LEU A 33 2.88 -4.86 0.77
C LEU A 33 2.65 -3.36 0.92
N THR A 34 2.93 -2.61 -0.14
CA THR A 34 2.67 -1.18 -0.22
C THR A 34 1.94 -0.88 -1.52
N LEU A 35 0.78 -0.22 -1.42
CA LEU A 35 -0.01 0.25 -2.56
C LEU A 35 0.09 1.77 -2.63
N ARG A 36 0.39 2.29 -3.82
CA ARG A 36 0.33 3.74 -4.08
C ARG A 36 -1.11 4.14 -4.37
N LEU A 37 -1.60 5.14 -3.65
CA LEU A 37 -2.96 5.69 -3.80
C LEU A 37 -2.91 7.10 -4.39
N ASP A 38 -4.01 7.50 -5.02
CA ASP A 38 -4.24 8.88 -5.40
C ASP A 38 -4.96 9.64 -4.27
N GLU A 39 -4.86 10.97 -4.28
CA GLU A 39 -5.51 11.82 -3.27
C GLU A 39 -7.04 11.64 -3.26
N ALA A 40 -7.64 11.44 -4.44
CA ALA A 40 -9.07 11.24 -4.61
C ALA A 40 -9.59 9.95 -3.96
N ASP A 41 -8.75 8.94 -3.77
CA ASP A 41 -9.14 7.70 -3.11
C ASP A 41 -9.35 7.90 -1.60
N ILE A 42 -8.57 8.81 -0.99
CA ILE A 42 -8.52 8.96 0.46
C ILE A 42 -9.31 10.18 0.97
N GLU A 43 -9.56 11.17 0.11
CA GLU A 43 -10.30 12.40 0.43
C GLU A 43 -11.67 12.15 1.10
N PRO A 44 -12.52 11.19 0.64
CA PRO A 44 -13.82 10.94 1.26
C PRO A 44 -13.74 10.48 2.73
N TYR A 45 -12.57 9.99 3.17
CA TYR A 45 -12.35 9.40 4.48
C TYR A 45 -11.56 10.32 5.43
N ALA A 46 -11.38 11.60 5.08
CA ALA A 46 -10.58 12.54 5.87
C ALA A 46 -11.03 12.65 7.35
N ALA A 47 -12.32 12.42 7.62
CA ALA A 47 -12.88 12.43 8.97
C ALA A 47 -12.41 11.24 9.84
N ASP A 48 -11.98 10.13 9.23
CA ASP A 48 -11.49 8.94 9.93
C ASP A 48 -9.99 9.05 10.28
N PHE A 49 -9.30 10.11 9.83
CA PHE A 49 -7.87 10.27 10.09
C PHE A 49 -7.57 10.71 11.51
N HIS A 50 -6.37 10.36 11.98
CA HIS A 50 -5.86 10.88 13.24
C HIS A 50 -5.78 12.40 13.20
N ALA A 51 -6.39 13.06 14.19
CA ALA A 51 -6.37 14.53 14.32
C ALA A 51 -4.94 15.12 14.36
N GLN A 52 -3.97 14.33 14.83
CA GLN A 52 -2.55 14.67 14.82
C GLN A 52 -1.74 13.52 14.17
N PRO A 53 -1.51 13.55 12.84
CA PRO A 53 -0.70 12.56 12.15
C PRO A 53 0.75 12.57 12.60
N ARG A 54 1.36 11.39 12.77
CA ARG A 54 2.78 11.28 13.14
C ARG A 54 3.66 11.52 11.92
N TYR A 55 4.74 12.27 12.12
CA TYR A 55 5.80 12.43 11.13
C TYR A 55 6.95 11.45 11.41
N ILE A 56 7.38 10.73 10.38
CA ILE A 56 8.53 9.82 10.42
C ILE A 56 9.44 10.17 9.24
N ALA A 57 10.69 10.54 9.51
CA ALA A 57 11.65 10.84 8.46
C ALA A 57 12.01 9.58 7.67
N LEU A 58 12.13 9.71 6.35
CA LEU A 58 12.65 8.65 5.50
C LEU A 58 14.15 8.44 5.77
N SER A 59 14.64 7.24 5.49
CA SER A 59 16.07 6.93 5.63
C SER A 59 16.96 7.77 4.71
N GLN A 60 16.42 8.18 3.56
CA GLN A 60 17.04 9.07 2.59
C GLN A 60 15.97 10.00 2.00
N PRO A 61 16.32 11.24 1.58
CA PRO A 61 15.38 12.11 0.91
C PRO A 61 14.94 11.48 -0.41
N MET A 62 13.65 11.20 -0.51
CA MET A 62 13.06 10.74 -1.77
C MET A 62 12.80 11.99 -2.63
N PRO A 63 13.38 12.09 -3.85
CA PRO A 63 12.94 13.10 -4.80
C PRO A 63 11.43 13.00 -4.93
N THR A 64 10.74 14.15 -5.01
CA THR A 64 9.28 14.16 -5.09
C THR A 64 8.83 13.09 -6.08
N PRO A 65 8.14 12.02 -5.63
CA PRO A 65 7.58 11.07 -6.56
C PRO A 65 6.72 11.91 -7.50
N PRO A 66 6.73 11.70 -8.83
CA PRO A 66 5.97 12.53 -9.75
C PRO A 66 4.54 12.54 -9.23
N THR A 67 4.15 13.66 -8.64
CA THR A 67 2.78 13.90 -8.19
C THR A 67 1.93 13.65 -9.42
N SER A 68 0.89 12.84 -9.26
CA SER A 68 -0.18 12.67 -10.24
C SER A 68 -0.46 14.04 -10.85
N ARG A 69 0.03 14.27 -12.07
CA ARG A 69 -0.23 15.52 -12.76
C ARG A 69 -1.71 15.47 -13.09
N LEU A 70 -2.51 16.23 -12.36
CA LEU A 70 -3.79 16.74 -12.86
C LEU A 70 -3.50 17.61 -14.08
N SER A 71 -3.23 16.96 -15.22
CA SER A 71 -3.24 17.54 -16.56
C SER A 71 -3.22 16.40 -17.60
N SER A 72 -4.41 16.23 -18.20
CA SER A 72 -4.74 15.54 -19.44
C SER A 72 -4.55 14.02 -19.55
N LEU A 73 -5.71 13.33 -19.56
CA LEU A 73 -6.09 12.14 -20.33
C LEU A 73 -5.11 10.94 -20.40
N ALA A 74 -5.43 9.86 -19.68
CA ALA A 74 -5.44 8.46 -20.15
C ALA A 74 -5.88 7.51 -19.00
N PRO A 75 -6.53 6.36 -19.27
CA PRO A 75 -7.14 5.54 -18.23
C PRO A 75 -6.10 4.79 -17.39
N ALA A 76 -6.39 4.70 -16.10
CA ALA A 76 -5.53 4.11 -15.07
C ALA A 76 -5.42 2.58 -15.23
N ASN A 77 -4.19 2.08 -15.36
CA ASN A 77 -3.84 0.71 -15.02
C ASN A 77 -3.03 0.75 -13.71
N SER A 78 -3.64 0.25 -12.64
CA SER A 78 -3.06 0.14 -11.30
C SER A 78 -1.88 -0.84 -11.31
N SER A 79 -0.68 -0.38 -10.95
CA SER A 79 0.51 -1.24 -10.84
C SER A 79 0.73 -1.63 -9.38
N VAL A 80 0.50 -2.91 -9.08
CA VAL A 80 0.86 -3.54 -7.81
C VAL A 80 2.28 -4.08 -7.96
N THR A 81 3.22 -3.60 -7.15
CA THR A 81 4.56 -4.18 -7.06
C THR A 81 4.67 -4.99 -5.77
N SER A 82 4.71 -6.32 -5.91
CA SER A 82 5.05 -7.25 -4.83
C SER A 82 6.53 -7.61 -4.94
N SER A 83 7.27 -7.51 -3.82
CA SER A 83 8.64 -8.02 -3.76
C SER A 83 8.67 -9.28 -2.89
N SER A 84 8.72 -10.44 -3.54
CA SER A 84 8.95 -11.73 -2.87
C SER A 84 10.45 -11.92 -2.71
N THR A 85 10.96 -11.77 -1.49
CA THR A 85 12.35 -12.13 -1.18
C THR A 85 12.39 -13.63 -0.92
N ARG A 86 12.91 -14.42 -1.87
CA ARG A 86 13.18 -15.85 -1.67
C ARG A 86 14.24 -16.01 -0.57
N PRO A 87 14.05 -16.90 0.42
CA PRO A 87 15.11 -17.21 1.36
C PRO A 87 16.26 -17.90 0.61
N LEU A 88 17.45 -17.30 0.67
CA LEU A 88 18.69 -17.99 0.31
C LEU A 88 18.91 -19.08 1.36
N THR A 89 18.68 -20.34 0.99
CA THR A 89 19.22 -21.46 1.74
C THR A 89 20.73 -21.42 1.61
N SER A 90 21.39 -20.79 2.59
CA SER A 90 22.83 -20.90 2.79
C SER A 90 23.13 -22.30 3.33
N ALA A 91 23.77 -23.11 2.50
CA ALA A 91 24.49 -24.30 2.94
C ALA A 91 25.58 -23.89 3.94
N TRP A 92 25.47 -24.40 5.16
CA TRP A 92 26.57 -24.77 6.06
C TRP A 92 26.08 -25.91 6.95
#